data_AF-A0A8H8JC77-F1
#
_entry.id   AF-A0A8H8JC77-F1
#
_cell.length_a   1.000
_cell.length_b   1.000
_cell.length_c   1.000
_cell.angle_alpha   90.00
_cell.angle_beta   90.00
_cell.angle_gamma   90.00
#
_symmetry.space_group_name_H-M   'P 1'
#
loop_
_entity.id
_entity.type
_entity.pdbx_description
1 polymer ?
#
loop_
_entity_poly.entity_id
_entity_poly.type
_entity_poly.pdbx_seq_one_letter_code
_entity_poly.pdbx_strand_id
1 'polypeptide(L)'
;MSTTPTIRGSPPPPPNTGFQDGGDFTLKSTPEGIEFRVFRLFLMTASPVFQDILTSGSGPPVMELAEDAETISVLLQYIYPRENPRIKDYALFEKVLEAARKYDLGFITSDLRASMRSELGDFAYLRADPLRMYALAVRHDFGNEKLAAAKLTIGKYEFATREGARALTDLDIPTQDAVQLMRMHMGREAALTRLLLSPESNLRYFSGFPVKCLACKRAGGSLSELQTLWMKEMVDFVRKEPFEKANHLFDAAFFNELRSQCACMGCRESAFPTQPKTWTEEAQSKMLELELDAL
;
A
#
# COMPACT_ATOMS: atom_id res chain seq x y z
N MET A 1 27.52 -9.79 -41.76
CA MET A 1 26.84 -10.68 -40.80
C MET A 1 27.77 -10.85 -39.60
N SER A 2 27.60 -10.07 -38.54
CA SER A 2 28.38 -10.24 -37.31
C SER A 2 27.42 -10.64 -36.20
N THR A 3 27.44 -11.91 -35.84
CA THR A 3 26.71 -12.48 -34.70
C THR A 3 27.55 -12.24 -33.45
N THR A 4 27.15 -11.25 -32.65
CA THR A 4 27.66 -11.03 -31.31
C THR A 4 27.34 -12.26 -30.44
N PRO A 5 28.32 -12.87 -29.75
CA PRO A 5 28.05 -14.02 -28.91
C PRO A 5 27.29 -13.58 -27.66
N THR A 6 26.08 -14.10 -27.49
CA THR A 6 25.31 -13.97 -26.25
C THR A 6 26.07 -14.70 -25.14
N ILE A 7 26.66 -13.94 -24.21
CA ILE A 7 27.20 -14.48 -22.96
C ILE A 7 26.03 -15.12 -22.20
N ARG A 8 25.96 -16.44 -22.19
CA ARG A 8 25.04 -17.17 -21.31
C ARG A 8 25.55 -16.97 -19.89
N GLY A 9 24.82 -16.20 -19.09
CA GLY A 9 25.07 -16.09 -17.65
C GLY A 9 25.06 -17.47 -16.99
N SER A 10 25.87 -17.64 -15.95
CA SER A 10 25.89 -18.84 -15.12
C SER A 10 24.46 -19.18 -14.65
N PRO A 11 24.05 -20.46 -14.64
CA PRO A 11 22.76 -20.83 -14.09
C PRO A 11 22.65 -20.37 -12.63
N PRO A 12 21.45 -19.98 -12.16
CA PRO A 12 21.25 -19.61 -10.77
C PRO A 12 21.64 -20.78 -9.85
N PRO A 13 22.15 -20.50 -8.64
CA PRO A 13 22.52 -21.54 -7.70
C PRO A 13 21.28 -22.38 -7.32
N PRO A 14 21.44 -23.69 -7.04
CA PRO A 14 20.34 -24.55 -6.62
C PRO A 14 19.62 -24.02 -5.37
N PRO A 15 18.30 -24.23 -5.21
CA PRO A 15 17.55 -23.76 -4.04
C PRO A 15 18.10 -24.29 -2.70
N ASN A 16 18.66 -25.50 -2.67
CA ASN A 16 19.23 -26.11 -1.47
C ASN A 16 20.70 -25.71 -1.20
N THR A 17 21.22 -24.67 -1.88
CA THR A 17 22.59 -24.20 -1.67
C THR A 17 22.85 -23.88 -0.18
N GLY A 18 23.89 -24.50 0.39
CA GLY A 18 24.22 -24.36 1.80
C GLY A 18 23.37 -25.21 2.76
N PHE A 19 22.54 -26.11 2.23
CA PHE A 19 21.77 -27.14 2.95
C PHE A 19 21.94 -28.52 2.29
N GLN A 20 23.09 -28.77 1.66
CA GLN A 20 23.37 -30.02 0.95
C GLN A 20 23.99 -31.08 1.86
N ASP A 21 24.72 -30.67 2.90
CA ASP A 21 25.51 -31.55 3.76
C ASP A 21 25.40 -31.16 5.26
N GLY A 22 25.86 -32.05 6.14
CA GLY A 22 26.09 -31.75 7.56
C GLY A 22 24.87 -31.86 8.48
N GLY A 23 23.64 -31.78 7.96
CA GLY A 23 22.42 -31.91 8.75
C GLY A 23 22.13 -33.33 9.29
N ASP A 24 21.41 -33.40 10.41
CA ASP A 24 20.93 -34.63 11.06
C ASP A 24 19.52 -35.06 10.61
N PHE A 25 18.88 -34.27 9.75
CA PHE A 25 17.54 -34.50 9.23
C PHE A 25 17.40 -34.04 7.78
N THR A 26 16.47 -34.64 7.04
CA THR A 26 16.17 -34.24 5.67
C THR A 26 14.75 -33.69 5.57
N LEU A 27 14.61 -32.47 5.06
CA LEU A 27 13.36 -31.99 4.47
C LEU A 27 13.40 -32.24 2.97
N LYS A 28 12.24 -32.54 2.37
CA LYS A 28 12.14 -32.74 0.92
C LYS A 28 10.96 -31.95 0.37
N SER A 29 11.21 -31.12 -0.63
CA SER A 29 10.14 -30.52 -1.43
C SER A 29 9.38 -31.63 -2.16
N THR A 30 8.08 -31.75 -1.96
CA THR A 30 7.24 -32.70 -2.69
C THR A 30 7.14 -32.33 -4.19
N PRO A 31 6.92 -31.05 -4.58
CA PRO A 31 6.83 -30.68 -5.99
C PRO A 31 8.08 -31.00 -6.83
N GLU A 32 9.28 -30.68 -6.34
CA GLU A 32 10.53 -30.86 -7.13
C GLU A 32 11.38 -32.05 -6.68
N GLY A 33 11.07 -32.67 -5.53
CA GLY A 33 11.89 -33.73 -4.95
C GLY A 33 13.25 -33.26 -4.41
N ILE A 34 13.46 -31.95 -4.26
CA ILE A 34 14.72 -31.38 -3.79
C ILE A 34 14.86 -31.59 -2.28
N GLU A 35 15.99 -32.15 -1.86
CA GLU A 35 16.31 -32.43 -0.47
C GLU A 35 17.15 -31.32 0.17
N PHE A 36 16.85 -31.04 1.44
CA PHE A 36 17.54 -30.10 2.31
C PHE A 36 18.02 -30.84 3.56
N ARG A 37 19.33 -30.95 3.72
CA ARG A 37 19.99 -31.45 4.94
C ARG A 37 20.01 -30.33 5.97
N VAL A 38 19.28 -30.53 7.07
CA VAL A 38 19.04 -29.55 8.12
C VAL A 38 19.30 -30.16 9.51
N PHE A 39 19.32 -29.32 10.54
CA PHE A 39 19.44 -29.74 11.93
C PHE A 39 18.09 -29.58 12.61
N ARG A 40 17.56 -30.65 13.22
CA ARG A 40 16.28 -30.63 13.94
C ARG A 40 16.23 -29.51 14.96
N LEU A 41 17.35 -29.24 15.65
CA LEU A 41 17.46 -28.19 16.67
C LEU A 41 16.95 -26.83 16.19
N PHE A 42 17.37 -26.37 15.00
CA PHE A 42 16.94 -25.06 14.49
C PHE A 42 15.45 -25.05 14.15
N LEU A 43 14.94 -26.10 13.50
CA LEU A 43 13.52 -26.21 13.17
C LEU A 43 12.64 -26.22 14.43
N MET A 44 12.99 -27.06 15.41
CA MET A 44 12.24 -27.21 16.66
C MET A 44 12.29 -25.93 17.52
N THR A 45 13.40 -25.19 17.47
CA THR A 45 13.54 -23.94 18.22
C THR A 45 12.75 -22.81 17.55
N ALA A 46 12.68 -22.79 16.23
CA ALA A 46 12.01 -21.73 15.48
C ALA A 46 10.49 -21.93 15.37
N SER A 47 10.00 -23.18 15.41
CA SER A 47 8.61 -23.54 15.15
C SER A 47 8.08 -24.57 16.15
N PRO A 48 7.01 -24.25 16.90
CA PRO A 48 6.29 -25.22 17.72
C PRO A 48 5.74 -26.40 16.90
N VAL A 49 5.28 -26.13 15.67
CA VAL A 49 4.78 -27.17 14.76
C VAL A 49 5.86 -28.19 14.43
N PHE A 50 7.06 -27.73 14.07
CA PHE A 50 8.18 -28.64 13.85
C PHE A 50 8.63 -29.32 15.15
N GLN A 51 8.58 -28.63 16.30
CA GLN A 51 8.87 -29.23 17.59
C GLN A 51 7.97 -30.44 17.88
N ASP A 52 6.65 -30.28 17.73
CA ASP A 52 5.68 -31.33 17.98
C ASP A 52 5.88 -32.52 17.03
N ILE A 53 6.01 -32.25 15.72
CA ILE A 53 6.19 -33.30 14.70
C ILE A 53 7.50 -34.07 14.96
N LEU A 54 8.59 -33.38 15.30
CA LEU A 54 9.90 -33.99 15.46
C LEU A 54 10.11 -34.69 16.81
N THR A 55 9.32 -34.37 17.84
CA THR A 55 9.40 -35.00 19.17
C THR A 55 8.45 -36.17 19.34
N SER A 56 7.40 -36.29 18.53
CA SER A 56 6.37 -37.34 18.59
C SER A 56 6.87 -38.78 18.29
N GLY A 57 8.18 -38.98 18.09
CA GLY A 57 8.82 -40.31 18.07
C GLY A 57 8.55 -41.20 16.85
N SER A 58 7.69 -40.80 15.92
CA SER A 58 7.31 -41.57 14.71
C SER A 58 7.76 -40.95 13.39
N GLY A 59 8.63 -39.93 13.43
CA GLY A 59 9.00 -39.17 12.23
C GLY A 59 9.81 -40.00 11.22
N PRO A 60 9.42 -40.04 9.93
CA PRO A 60 10.25 -40.65 8.88
C PRO A 60 11.63 -39.98 8.79
N PRO A 61 12.66 -40.67 8.25
CA PRO A 61 14.01 -40.11 8.10
C PRO A 61 14.04 -38.87 7.19
N VAL A 62 13.00 -38.72 6.37
CA VAL A 62 12.77 -37.61 5.45
C VAL A 62 11.36 -37.08 5.72
N MET A 63 11.22 -35.78 5.97
CA MET A 63 9.93 -35.11 6.05
C MET A 63 9.63 -34.43 4.72
N GLU A 64 8.55 -34.86 4.08
CA GLU A 64 8.08 -34.25 2.84
C GLU A 64 7.21 -33.02 3.14
N LEU A 65 7.50 -31.93 2.45
CA LEU A 65 6.82 -30.64 2.57
C LEU A 65 6.10 -30.31 1.26
N ALA A 66 4.89 -29.79 1.35
CA ALA A 66 4.07 -29.46 0.18
C ALA A 66 4.60 -28.22 -0.57
N GLU A 67 5.42 -27.41 0.09
CA GLU A 67 6.01 -26.19 -0.46
C GLU A 67 7.12 -26.50 -1.47
N ASP A 68 7.28 -25.62 -2.45
CA ASP A 68 8.37 -25.72 -3.42
C ASP A 68 9.75 -25.46 -2.79
N ALA A 69 10.79 -25.89 -3.50
CA ALA A 69 12.16 -25.81 -3.04
C ALA A 69 12.62 -24.36 -2.77
N GLU A 70 12.13 -23.38 -3.52
CA GLU A 70 12.49 -21.96 -3.30
C GLU A 70 11.89 -21.43 -2.00
N THR A 71 10.62 -21.74 -1.75
CA THR A 71 9.91 -21.37 -0.51
C THR A 71 10.59 -21.99 0.70
N ILE A 72 10.90 -23.29 0.65
CA ILE A 72 11.62 -23.98 1.74
C ILE A 72 12.99 -23.34 1.98
N SER A 73 13.73 -23.02 0.90
CA SER A 73 15.02 -22.35 1.02
C SER A 73 14.94 -21.01 1.73
N VAL A 74 13.92 -20.19 1.41
CA VAL A 74 13.68 -18.90 2.06
C VAL A 74 13.35 -19.09 3.54
N LEU A 75 12.46 -20.02 3.89
CA LEU A 75 12.14 -20.32 5.30
C LEU A 75 13.39 -20.75 6.08
N LEU A 76 14.22 -21.63 5.50
CA LEU A 76 15.45 -22.08 6.14
C LEU A 76 16.47 -20.95 6.31
N GLN A 77 16.57 -20.02 5.35
CA GLN A 77 17.44 -18.84 5.49
C GLN A 77 17.01 -17.94 6.65
N TYR A 78 15.71 -17.81 6.91
CA TYR A 78 15.19 -17.12 8.09
C TYR A 78 15.43 -17.88 9.40
N ILE A 79 15.26 -19.20 9.40
CA ILE A 79 15.37 -20.05 10.61
C ILE A 79 16.83 -20.15 11.08
N TYR A 80 17.77 -20.18 10.14
CA TYR A 80 19.19 -20.30 10.43
C TYR A 80 19.80 -18.91 10.67
N PRO A 81 20.88 -18.80 11.48
CA PRO A 81 21.56 -17.53 11.74
C PRO A 81 22.34 -17.06 10.50
N ARG A 82 21.61 -16.59 9.50
CA ARG A 82 22.08 -16.07 8.21
C ARG A 82 21.45 -14.70 7.96
N GLU A 83 21.87 -14.04 6.89
CA GLU A 83 21.19 -12.84 6.42
C GLU A 83 19.78 -13.18 5.96
N ASN A 84 18.82 -12.29 6.25
CA ASN A 84 17.45 -12.47 5.79
C ASN A 84 17.42 -12.55 4.25
N PRO A 85 16.66 -13.50 3.69
CA PRO A 85 16.58 -13.69 2.25
C PRO A 85 15.91 -12.49 1.59
N ARG A 86 16.35 -12.15 0.37
CA ARG A 86 15.68 -11.16 -0.47
C ARG A 86 14.56 -11.82 -1.26
N ILE A 87 13.32 -11.48 -0.95
CA ILE A 87 12.13 -11.89 -1.72
C ILE A 87 11.88 -10.83 -2.79
N LYS A 88 11.96 -11.22 -4.07
CA LYS A 88 12.03 -10.27 -5.21
C LYS A 88 10.74 -10.13 -5.98
N ASP A 89 9.77 -10.99 -5.73
CA ASP A 89 8.49 -10.97 -6.41
C ASP A 89 7.35 -11.34 -5.47
N TYR A 90 6.16 -11.00 -5.93
CA TYR A 90 4.95 -11.15 -5.15
C TYR A 90 4.57 -12.63 -4.95
N ALA A 91 4.82 -13.49 -5.93
CA ALA A 91 4.40 -14.89 -5.86
C ALA A 91 5.19 -15.65 -4.78
N LEU A 92 6.51 -15.44 -4.71
CA LEU A 92 7.33 -15.99 -3.65
C LEU A 92 6.96 -15.39 -2.28
N PHE A 93 6.68 -14.08 -2.21
CA PHE A 93 6.24 -13.42 -0.98
C PHE A 93 4.99 -14.10 -0.38
N GLU A 94 3.98 -14.34 -1.21
CA GLU A 94 2.73 -14.99 -0.83
C GLU A 94 2.95 -16.42 -0.33
N LYS A 95 3.71 -17.24 -1.08
CA LYS A 95 4.04 -18.62 -0.67
C LYS A 95 4.79 -18.68 0.66
N VAL A 96 5.77 -17.79 0.86
CA VAL A 96 6.57 -17.75 2.09
C VAL A 96 5.70 -17.31 3.27
N LEU A 97 4.79 -16.36 3.06
CA LEU A 97 3.84 -15.94 4.10
C LEU A 97 2.89 -17.09 4.51
N GLU A 98 2.32 -17.79 3.53
CA GLU A 98 1.44 -18.94 3.79
C GLU A 98 2.17 -20.04 4.55
N ALA A 99 3.38 -20.38 4.12
CA ALA A 99 4.19 -21.38 4.78
C ALA A 99 4.65 -20.95 6.18
N ALA A 100 5.03 -19.67 6.36
CA ALA A 100 5.37 -19.13 7.67
C ALA A 100 4.20 -19.23 8.65
N ARG A 101 2.96 -18.99 8.19
CA ARG A 101 1.76 -19.19 9.03
C ARG A 101 1.50 -20.66 9.32
N LYS A 102 1.63 -21.53 8.32
CA LYS A 102 1.43 -22.99 8.46
C LYS A 102 2.35 -23.60 9.51
N TYR A 103 3.61 -23.16 9.55
CA TYR A 103 4.63 -23.66 10.47
C TYR A 103 4.78 -22.80 11.73
N ASP A 104 3.86 -21.87 11.99
CA ASP A 104 3.89 -20.96 13.16
C ASP A 104 5.24 -20.22 13.34
N LEU A 105 5.77 -19.70 12.23
CA LEU A 105 7.01 -18.92 12.15
C LEU A 105 6.67 -17.42 12.26
N GLY A 106 6.19 -17.00 13.44
CA GLY A 106 5.68 -15.63 13.67
C GLY A 106 6.70 -14.51 13.41
N PHE A 107 7.99 -14.78 13.59
CA PHE A 107 9.06 -13.81 13.30
C PHE A 107 9.19 -13.52 11.79
N ILE A 108 9.03 -14.54 10.93
CA ILE A 108 9.01 -14.36 9.47
C ILE A 108 7.77 -13.56 9.08
N THR A 109 6.60 -13.93 9.61
CA THR A 109 5.36 -13.19 9.34
C THR A 109 5.49 -11.71 9.71
N SER A 110 6.14 -11.40 10.83
CA SER A 110 6.37 -10.03 11.28
C SER A 110 7.31 -9.25 10.36
N ASP A 111 8.38 -9.89 9.86
CA ASP A 111 9.31 -9.30 8.89
C ASP A 111 8.60 -8.99 7.56
N LEU A 112 7.84 -9.94 7.02
CA LEU A 112 7.06 -9.76 5.79
C LEU A 112 6.03 -8.62 5.91
N ARG A 113 5.36 -8.50 7.06
CA ARG A 113 4.47 -7.36 7.35
C ARG A 113 5.21 -6.03 7.42
N ALA A 114 6.45 -6.01 7.92
CA ALA A 114 7.29 -4.82 7.88
C ALA A 114 7.67 -4.46 6.44
N SER A 115 8.01 -5.44 5.60
CA SER A 115 8.28 -5.26 4.16
C SER A 115 7.09 -4.66 3.41
N MET A 116 5.87 -5.10 3.72
CA MET A 116 4.63 -4.52 3.18
C MET A 116 4.50 -3.01 3.45
N ARG A 117 4.96 -2.54 4.62
CA ARG A 117 4.90 -1.12 5.01
C ARG A 117 6.14 -0.32 4.59
N SER A 118 7.26 -1.00 4.31
CA SER A 118 8.57 -0.38 4.07
C SER A 118 8.64 0.32 2.72
N GLU A 119 9.03 1.60 2.67
CA GLU A 119 9.19 2.41 1.43
C GLU A 119 10.50 2.14 0.68
N LEU A 120 11.31 1.20 1.15
CA LEU A 120 12.59 0.87 0.53
C LEU A 120 12.42 0.26 -0.86
N GLY A 121 13.37 0.56 -1.75
CA GLY A 121 13.37 0.11 -3.14
C GLY A 121 13.37 -1.41 -3.30
N ASP A 122 13.92 -2.14 -2.32
CA ASP A 122 13.91 -3.62 -2.31
C ASP A 122 12.48 -4.21 -2.27
N PHE A 123 11.49 -3.44 -1.81
CA PHE A 123 10.08 -3.85 -1.75
C PHE A 123 9.19 -3.10 -2.75
N ALA A 124 9.78 -2.44 -3.74
CA ALA A 124 9.03 -1.67 -4.75
C ALA A 124 8.01 -2.53 -5.52
N TYR A 125 8.29 -3.84 -5.69
CA TYR A 125 7.37 -4.77 -6.36
C TYR A 125 6.04 -4.94 -5.62
N LEU A 126 6.01 -4.79 -4.28
CA LEU A 126 4.76 -4.84 -3.49
C LEU A 126 3.89 -3.60 -3.78
N ARG A 127 4.51 -2.44 -4.00
CA ARG A 127 3.80 -1.20 -4.36
C ARG A 127 3.44 -1.10 -5.83
N ALA A 128 4.08 -1.90 -6.69
CA ALA A 128 3.75 -1.94 -8.10
C ALA A 128 2.30 -2.43 -8.30
N ASP A 129 1.85 -3.36 -7.46
CA ASP A 129 0.48 -3.90 -7.45
C ASP A 129 -0.15 -3.80 -6.04
N PRO A 130 -0.61 -2.61 -5.64
CA PRO A 130 -1.16 -2.40 -4.31
C PRO A 130 -2.53 -3.04 -4.11
N LEU A 131 -3.26 -3.38 -5.19
CA LEU A 131 -4.53 -4.09 -5.06
C LEU A 131 -4.29 -5.55 -4.67
N ARG A 132 -3.27 -6.19 -5.26
CA ARG A 132 -2.86 -7.52 -4.82
C ARG A 132 -2.36 -7.50 -3.39
N MET A 133 -1.55 -6.51 -3.01
CA MET A 133 -1.13 -6.24 -1.62
C MET A 133 -2.33 -6.11 -0.67
N TYR A 134 -3.37 -5.38 -1.06
CA TYR A 134 -4.61 -5.24 -0.30
C TYR A 134 -5.31 -6.59 -0.13
N ALA A 135 -5.47 -7.36 -1.21
CA ALA A 135 -6.10 -8.69 -1.17
C ALA A 135 -5.36 -9.66 -0.22
N LEU A 136 -4.03 -9.66 -0.25
CA LEU A 136 -3.22 -10.48 0.65
C LEU A 136 -3.37 -10.04 2.11
N ALA A 137 -3.35 -8.72 2.37
CA ALA A 137 -3.56 -8.18 3.71
C ALA A 137 -4.94 -8.55 4.27
N VAL A 138 -5.98 -8.54 3.44
CA VAL A 138 -7.34 -8.98 3.81
C VAL A 138 -7.35 -10.47 4.15
N ARG A 139 -6.82 -11.33 3.28
CA ARG A 139 -6.81 -12.80 3.50
C ARG A 139 -6.11 -13.22 4.78
N HIS A 140 -5.11 -12.45 5.21
CA HIS A 140 -4.33 -12.75 6.42
C HIS A 140 -4.70 -11.92 7.66
N ASP A 141 -5.73 -11.09 7.59
CA ASP A 141 -6.20 -10.20 8.66
C ASP A 141 -5.13 -9.20 9.16
N PHE A 142 -4.40 -8.61 8.21
CA PHE A 142 -3.37 -7.62 8.47
C PHE A 142 -3.93 -6.21 8.40
N GLY A 143 -4.64 -5.77 9.43
CA GLY A 143 -5.39 -4.50 9.44
C GLY A 143 -4.57 -3.25 9.06
N ASN A 144 -3.37 -3.09 9.63
CA ASN A 144 -2.50 -1.94 9.31
C ASN A 144 -2.01 -1.98 7.85
N GLU A 145 -1.59 -3.15 7.40
CA GLU A 145 -1.13 -3.37 6.04
C GLU A 145 -2.28 -3.22 5.02
N LYS A 146 -3.50 -3.61 5.39
CA LYS A 146 -4.73 -3.41 4.61
C LYS A 146 -4.99 -1.92 4.37
N LEU A 147 -4.94 -1.10 5.42
CA LEU A 147 -5.09 0.35 5.29
C LEU A 147 -3.97 0.97 4.46
N ALA A 148 -2.72 0.57 4.67
CA ALA A 148 -1.59 1.06 3.89
C ALA A 148 -1.75 0.72 2.39
N ALA A 149 -2.12 -0.52 2.07
CA ALA A 149 -2.35 -0.97 0.70
C ALA A 149 -3.55 -0.24 0.06
N ALA A 150 -4.65 -0.05 0.80
CA ALA A 150 -5.82 0.68 0.33
C ALA A 150 -5.44 2.09 -0.14
N LYS A 151 -4.68 2.83 0.66
CA LYS A 151 -4.21 4.18 0.28
C LYS A 151 -3.37 4.17 -1.00
N LEU A 152 -2.53 3.16 -1.19
CA LEU A 152 -1.69 3.03 -2.40
C LEU A 152 -2.50 2.74 -3.67
N THR A 153 -3.78 2.35 -3.56
CA THR A 153 -4.67 2.19 -4.72
C THR A 153 -5.22 3.52 -5.25
N ILE A 154 -5.17 4.60 -4.45
CA ILE A 154 -5.61 5.94 -4.84
C ILE A 154 -4.85 6.40 -6.09
N GLY A 155 -5.57 6.92 -7.08
CA GLY A 155 -5.00 7.38 -8.36
C GLY A 155 -4.54 6.27 -9.32
N LYS A 156 -4.46 5.02 -8.86
CA LYS A 156 -4.08 3.86 -9.70
C LYS A 156 -5.27 3.09 -10.23
N TYR A 157 -6.37 3.06 -9.48
CA TYR A 157 -7.57 2.30 -9.83
C TYR A 157 -8.79 3.21 -9.82
N GLU A 158 -9.68 3.00 -10.79
CA GLU A 158 -10.99 3.63 -10.86
C GLU A 158 -12.08 2.56 -10.74
N PHE A 159 -12.49 2.25 -9.50
CA PHE A 159 -13.42 1.15 -9.23
C PHE A 159 -14.86 1.39 -9.72
N ALA A 160 -15.18 2.62 -10.16
CA ALA A 160 -16.44 2.93 -10.84
C ALA A 160 -16.50 2.37 -12.27
N THR A 161 -15.36 2.03 -12.87
CA THR A 161 -15.26 1.43 -14.21
C THR A 161 -15.46 -0.09 -14.16
N ARG A 162 -15.79 -0.68 -15.31
CA ARG A 162 -15.90 -2.14 -15.45
C ARG A 162 -14.55 -2.82 -15.21
N GLU A 163 -13.48 -2.21 -15.66
CA GLU A 163 -12.11 -2.70 -15.53
C GLU A 163 -11.67 -2.69 -14.06
N GLY A 164 -11.95 -1.58 -13.34
CA GLY A 164 -11.68 -1.49 -11.90
C GLY A 164 -12.49 -2.51 -11.10
N ALA A 165 -13.78 -2.68 -11.41
CA ALA A 165 -14.61 -3.69 -10.75
C ALA A 165 -14.11 -5.13 -10.99
N ARG A 166 -13.63 -5.43 -12.20
CA ARG A 166 -13.02 -6.73 -12.53
C ARG A 166 -11.72 -6.99 -11.77
N ALA A 167 -10.87 -5.98 -11.62
CA ALA A 167 -9.63 -6.11 -10.87
C ALA A 167 -9.87 -6.54 -9.41
N LEU A 168 -11.01 -6.18 -8.81
CA LEU A 168 -11.40 -6.65 -7.48
C LEU A 168 -11.84 -8.12 -7.47
N THR A 169 -12.59 -8.54 -8.48
CA THR A 169 -13.06 -9.94 -8.57
C THR A 169 -11.95 -10.92 -8.90
N ASP A 170 -10.95 -10.50 -9.69
CA ASP A 170 -9.84 -11.37 -10.12
C ASP A 170 -8.89 -11.74 -8.98
N LEU A 171 -8.98 -11.05 -7.84
CA LEU A 171 -8.13 -11.24 -6.66
C LEU A 171 -8.86 -11.92 -5.49
N ASP A 172 -10.06 -12.45 -5.73
CA ASP A 172 -10.89 -13.14 -4.73
C ASP A 172 -11.04 -12.35 -3.40
N ILE A 173 -11.12 -11.02 -3.50
CA ILE A 173 -11.27 -10.15 -2.34
C ILE A 173 -12.69 -10.36 -1.76
N PRO A 174 -12.82 -10.65 -0.44
CA PRO A 174 -14.12 -10.72 0.21
C PRO A 174 -15.00 -9.51 -0.09
N THR A 175 -16.28 -9.72 -0.37
CA THR A 175 -17.21 -8.67 -0.81
C THR A 175 -17.25 -7.49 0.15
N GLN A 176 -17.17 -7.73 1.46
CA GLN A 176 -17.15 -6.68 2.47
C GLN A 176 -15.95 -5.73 2.29
N ASP A 177 -14.74 -6.29 2.15
CA ASP A 177 -13.52 -5.52 1.96
C ASP A 177 -13.49 -4.83 0.58
N ALA A 178 -13.96 -5.49 -0.47
CA ALA A 178 -14.10 -4.87 -1.79
C ALA A 178 -15.06 -3.66 -1.74
N VAL A 179 -16.21 -3.80 -1.09
CA VAL A 179 -17.16 -2.69 -0.89
C VAL A 179 -16.55 -1.60 -0.02
N GLN A 180 -15.79 -1.93 1.03
CA GLN A 180 -15.09 -0.94 1.85
C GLN A 180 -14.08 -0.15 1.02
N LEU A 181 -13.28 -0.81 0.19
CA LEU A 181 -12.32 -0.15 -0.68
C LEU A 181 -13.01 0.75 -1.72
N MET A 182 -14.09 0.27 -2.35
CA MET A 182 -14.91 1.10 -3.26
C MET A 182 -15.48 2.33 -2.53
N ARG A 183 -16.01 2.14 -1.33
CA ARG A 183 -16.57 3.23 -0.50
C ARG A 183 -15.51 4.24 -0.11
N MET A 184 -14.30 3.81 0.22
CA MET A 184 -13.17 4.71 0.46
C MET A 184 -12.93 5.60 -0.76
N HIS A 185 -12.83 5.01 -1.96
CA HIS A 185 -12.61 5.77 -3.20
C HIS A 185 -13.75 6.75 -3.52
N MET A 186 -15.00 6.29 -3.47
CA MET A 186 -16.17 7.12 -3.81
C MET A 186 -16.51 8.15 -2.72
N GLY A 187 -16.24 7.80 -1.46
CA GLY A 187 -16.55 8.60 -0.29
C GLY A 187 -15.65 9.82 -0.15
N ARG A 188 -14.42 9.75 -0.66
CA ARG A 188 -13.42 10.83 -0.57
C ARG A 188 -13.91 12.12 -1.22
N GLU A 189 -14.33 12.04 -2.48
CA GLU A 189 -14.89 13.20 -3.19
C GLU A 189 -16.17 13.70 -2.51
N ALA A 190 -17.09 12.79 -2.17
CA ALA A 190 -18.38 13.15 -1.60
C ALA A 190 -18.24 13.84 -0.23
N ALA A 191 -17.32 13.37 0.61
CA ALA A 191 -17.00 13.97 1.90
C ALA A 191 -16.37 15.35 1.74
N LEU A 192 -15.39 15.48 0.84
CA LEU A 192 -14.75 16.76 0.57
C LEU A 192 -15.75 17.78 0.00
N THR A 193 -16.53 17.39 -1.01
CA THR A 193 -17.54 18.24 -1.65
C THR A 193 -18.58 18.73 -0.65
N ARG A 194 -19.07 17.84 0.23
CA ARG A 194 -20.00 18.19 1.30
C ARG A 194 -19.39 19.17 2.30
N LEU A 195 -18.13 18.99 2.69
CA LEU A 195 -17.43 19.93 3.56
C LEU A 195 -17.31 21.32 2.90
N LEU A 196 -16.93 21.37 1.63
CA LEU A 196 -16.67 22.60 0.90
C LEU A 196 -17.96 23.36 0.50
N LEU A 197 -19.06 22.66 0.22
CA LEU A 197 -20.32 23.26 -0.23
C LEU A 197 -21.37 23.45 0.87
N SER A 198 -21.23 22.80 2.03
CA SER A 198 -22.20 22.92 3.11
C SER A 198 -22.36 24.39 3.56
N PRO A 199 -23.59 24.94 3.61
CA PRO A 199 -23.85 26.31 4.06
C PRO A 199 -23.38 26.59 5.50
N GLU A 200 -23.44 25.55 6.35
CA GLU A 200 -23.03 25.59 7.76
C GLU A 200 -21.50 25.63 7.90
N SER A 201 -20.81 24.98 6.96
CA SER A 201 -19.34 24.94 6.85
C SER A 201 -18.77 26.20 6.18
N ASN A 202 -19.44 26.68 5.12
CA ASN A 202 -18.98 27.78 4.27
C ASN A 202 -18.76 29.11 5.01
N LEU A 203 -19.47 29.34 6.12
CA LEU A 203 -19.44 30.62 6.84
C LEU A 203 -18.27 30.76 7.83
N ARG A 204 -17.57 29.67 8.19
CA ARG A 204 -16.47 29.70 9.18
C ARG A 204 -15.12 29.25 8.60
N TYR A 205 -15.05 28.20 7.79
CA TYR A 205 -13.77 27.62 7.36
C TYR A 205 -13.04 28.38 6.26
N PHE A 206 -13.76 29.24 5.54
CA PHE A 206 -13.19 30.11 4.52
C PHE A 206 -13.00 31.56 5.01
N SER A 207 -13.13 31.83 6.31
CA SER A 207 -12.91 33.18 6.81
C SER A 207 -11.46 33.59 6.55
N GLY A 208 -11.27 34.62 5.72
CA GLY A 208 -9.95 35.10 5.31
C GLY A 208 -9.45 34.57 3.96
N PHE A 209 -10.04 33.50 3.40
CA PHE A 209 -9.87 33.20 1.97
C PHE A 209 -10.58 34.30 1.15
N PRO A 210 -10.17 34.64 -0.08
CA PRO A 210 -10.89 35.60 -0.94
C PRO A 210 -12.22 35.03 -1.48
N VAL A 211 -13.02 34.43 -0.61
CA VAL A 211 -14.38 33.94 -0.87
C VAL A 211 -15.41 35.05 -1.08
N LYS A 212 -15.09 36.30 -0.68
CA LYS A 212 -16.02 37.44 -0.76
C LYS A 212 -15.63 38.45 -1.85
N CYS A 213 -15.28 37.97 -3.04
CA CYS A 213 -15.05 38.87 -4.17
C CYS A 213 -16.34 39.61 -4.53
N LEU A 214 -16.37 40.92 -4.28
CA LEU A 214 -17.55 41.77 -4.55
C LEU A 214 -17.94 41.77 -6.02
N ALA A 215 -16.98 41.66 -6.94
CA ALA A 215 -17.24 41.56 -8.36
C ALA A 215 -17.99 40.27 -8.72
N CYS A 216 -17.54 39.11 -8.22
CA CYS A 216 -18.24 37.83 -8.41
C CYS A 216 -19.63 37.86 -7.77
N LYS A 217 -19.77 38.45 -6.58
CA LYS A 217 -21.07 38.59 -5.91
C LYS A 217 -22.05 39.46 -6.69
N ARG A 218 -21.58 40.60 -7.25
CA ARG A 218 -22.42 41.47 -8.10
C ARG A 218 -22.84 40.80 -9.40
N ALA A 219 -22.01 39.90 -9.93
CA ALA A 219 -22.32 39.08 -11.10
C ALA A 219 -23.31 37.93 -10.79
N GLY A 220 -23.83 37.83 -9.56
CA GLY A 220 -24.79 36.80 -9.16
C GLY A 220 -24.17 35.49 -8.67
N GLY A 221 -22.83 35.43 -8.53
CA GLY A 221 -22.14 34.25 -8.02
C GLY A 221 -22.32 34.06 -6.50
N SER A 222 -22.54 32.81 -6.08
CA SER A 222 -22.56 32.42 -4.65
C SER A 222 -21.14 32.31 -4.06
N LEU A 223 -20.16 31.93 -4.87
CA LEU A 223 -18.75 31.79 -4.53
C LEU A 223 -17.89 32.72 -5.40
N SER A 224 -16.67 33.03 -4.96
CA SER A 224 -15.70 33.70 -5.84
C SER A 224 -15.17 32.73 -6.90
N GLU A 225 -14.70 33.27 -8.01
CA GLU A 225 -14.06 32.45 -9.07
C GLU A 225 -12.84 31.71 -8.52
N LEU A 226 -12.02 32.40 -7.71
CA LEU A 226 -10.85 31.80 -7.07
C LEU A 226 -11.21 30.66 -6.12
N GLN A 227 -12.31 30.78 -5.36
CA GLN A 227 -12.82 29.68 -4.54
C GLN A 227 -13.26 28.49 -5.38
N THR A 228 -13.96 28.76 -6.48
CA THR A 228 -14.45 27.71 -7.38
C THR A 228 -13.29 26.94 -8.00
N LEU A 229 -12.25 27.65 -8.47
CA LEU A 229 -11.04 27.03 -9.01
C LEU A 229 -10.30 26.22 -7.95
N TRP A 230 -10.11 26.77 -6.74
CA TRP A 230 -9.42 26.06 -5.67
C TRP A 230 -10.16 24.78 -5.26
N MET A 231 -11.48 24.86 -5.08
CA MET A 231 -12.31 23.70 -4.76
C MET A 231 -12.23 22.62 -5.84
N LYS A 232 -12.21 23.03 -7.11
CA LYS A 232 -12.04 22.09 -8.23
C LYS A 232 -10.69 21.38 -8.14
N GLU A 233 -9.60 22.13 -7.97
CA GLU A 233 -8.25 21.54 -7.83
C GLU A 233 -8.14 20.61 -6.62
N MET A 234 -8.77 20.96 -5.48
CA MET A 234 -8.82 20.09 -4.30
C MET A 234 -9.56 18.79 -4.59
N VAL A 235 -10.72 18.84 -5.26
CA VAL A 235 -11.50 17.65 -5.63
C VAL A 235 -10.72 16.79 -6.63
N ASP A 236 -10.13 17.40 -7.65
CA ASP A 236 -9.33 16.71 -8.66
C ASP A 236 -8.07 16.08 -8.04
N PHE A 237 -7.47 16.74 -7.04
CA PHE A 237 -6.32 16.22 -6.30
C PHE A 237 -6.69 15.00 -5.47
N VAL A 238 -7.73 15.07 -4.64
CA VAL A 238 -8.11 13.92 -3.80
C VAL A 238 -8.51 12.72 -4.64
N ARG A 239 -9.03 12.87 -5.85
CA ARG A 239 -9.27 11.71 -6.75
C ARG A 239 -7.99 10.97 -7.11
N LYS A 240 -6.87 11.68 -7.23
CA LYS A 240 -5.60 11.17 -7.78
C LYS A 240 -4.56 10.84 -6.72
N GLU A 241 -4.59 11.52 -5.59
CA GLU A 241 -3.57 11.41 -4.56
C GLU A 241 -4.18 11.31 -3.16
N PRO A 242 -3.50 10.63 -2.21
CA PRO A 242 -3.82 10.70 -0.79
C PRO A 242 -3.82 12.15 -0.28
N PHE A 243 -4.72 12.47 0.66
CA PHE A 243 -4.88 13.83 1.17
C PHE A 243 -3.64 14.36 1.89
N GLU A 244 -2.84 13.48 2.50
CA GLU A 244 -1.56 13.84 3.15
C GLU A 244 -0.55 14.54 2.22
N LYS A 245 -0.71 14.40 0.89
CA LYS A 245 0.13 15.07 -0.11
C LYS A 245 -0.43 16.43 -0.57
N ALA A 246 -1.58 16.85 -0.05
CA ALA A 246 -2.29 18.07 -0.47
C ALA A 246 -1.68 19.37 0.07
N ASN A 247 -0.65 19.33 0.91
CA ASN A 247 -0.10 20.52 1.60
C ASN A 247 0.21 21.69 0.65
N HIS A 248 0.76 21.39 -0.53
CA HIS A 248 1.09 22.40 -1.53
C HIS A 248 -0.13 23.20 -2.03
N LEU A 249 -1.35 22.66 -1.96
CA LEU A 249 -2.59 23.34 -2.36
C LEU A 249 -2.99 24.47 -1.39
N PHE A 250 -2.28 24.58 -0.28
CA PHE A 250 -2.46 25.61 0.74
C PHE A 250 -1.32 26.65 0.73
N ASP A 251 -0.30 26.48 -0.11
CA ASP A 251 0.86 27.37 -0.11
C ASP A 251 0.64 28.63 -0.95
N ALA A 252 1.39 29.68 -0.61
CA ALA A 252 1.35 30.96 -1.33
C ALA A 252 1.71 30.82 -2.81
N ALA A 253 2.61 29.89 -3.16
CA ALA A 253 2.99 29.63 -4.55
C ALA A 253 1.80 29.11 -5.37
N PHE A 254 1.11 28.08 -4.88
CA PHE A 254 -0.07 27.52 -5.54
C PHE A 254 -1.19 28.55 -5.65
N PHE A 255 -1.45 29.30 -4.58
CA PHE A 255 -2.45 30.35 -4.59
C PHE A 255 -2.14 31.45 -5.62
N ASN A 256 -0.87 31.85 -5.73
CA ASN A 256 -0.42 32.86 -6.71
C ASN A 256 -0.59 32.37 -8.16
N GLU A 257 -0.34 31.09 -8.41
CA GLU A 257 -0.61 30.48 -9.70
C GLU A 257 -2.11 30.48 -10.00
N LEU A 258 -2.92 30.01 -9.05
CA LEU A 258 -4.37 29.90 -9.21
C LEU A 258 -5.06 31.25 -9.46
N ARG A 259 -4.65 32.32 -8.75
CA ARG A 259 -5.21 33.67 -8.99
C ARG A 259 -4.87 34.22 -10.36
N SER A 260 -3.75 33.81 -10.95
CA SER A 260 -3.35 34.26 -12.29
C SER A 260 -4.31 33.74 -13.37
N GLN A 261 -4.95 32.59 -13.09
CA GLN A 261 -5.93 31.93 -13.96
C GLN A 261 -7.34 32.53 -13.86
N CYS A 262 -7.62 33.36 -12.84
CA CYS A 262 -8.92 34.01 -12.68
C CYS A 262 -9.17 35.07 -13.75
N ALA A 263 -10.35 35.07 -14.37
CA ALA A 263 -10.84 36.14 -15.24
C ALA A 263 -11.28 37.38 -14.44
N CYS A 264 -11.77 37.19 -13.21
CA CYS A 264 -12.17 38.26 -12.32
C CYS A 264 -10.96 39.02 -11.75
N MET A 265 -10.87 40.31 -12.06
CA MET A 265 -9.80 41.19 -11.58
C MET A 265 -9.68 41.21 -10.04
N GLY A 266 -10.81 41.28 -9.32
CA GLY A 266 -10.81 41.26 -7.86
C GLY A 266 -10.29 39.95 -7.25
N CYS A 267 -10.43 38.83 -7.97
CA CYS A 267 -9.81 37.56 -7.58
C CYS A 267 -8.31 37.53 -7.91
N ARG A 268 -7.89 38.15 -9.01
CA ARG A 268 -6.48 38.20 -9.42
C ARG A 268 -5.61 39.05 -8.48
N GLU A 269 -6.20 40.10 -7.91
CA GLU A 269 -5.55 41.06 -7.00
C GLU A 269 -5.67 40.69 -5.52
N SER A 270 -6.37 39.60 -5.18
CA SER A 270 -6.51 39.20 -3.78
C SER A 270 -5.17 38.81 -3.17
N ALA A 271 -4.88 39.32 -1.98
CA ALA A 271 -3.68 38.99 -1.22
C ALA A 271 -3.77 37.57 -0.62
N PHE A 272 -2.62 36.90 -0.53
CA PHE A 272 -2.52 35.66 0.23
C PHE A 272 -2.67 35.96 1.74
N PRO A 273 -3.47 35.18 2.49
CA PRO A 273 -3.67 35.43 3.93
C PRO A 273 -2.43 35.11 4.76
N THR A 274 -1.98 36.03 5.62
CA THR A 274 -0.71 35.95 6.39
C THR A 274 -0.88 36.09 7.92
N GLN A 275 -2.11 35.96 8.45
CA GLN A 275 -2.42 36.18 9.87
C GLN A 275 -2.28 34.90 10.73
N PRO A 276 -2.09 35.00 12.07
CA PRO A 276 -1.75 33.87 12.96
C PRO A 276 -2.82 32.77 13.16
N LYS A 277 -3.92 32.81 12.39
CA LYS A 277 -4.82 31.68 12.10
C LYS A 277 -5.30 31.84 10.66
N THR A 278 -4.54 31.31 9.72
CA THR A 278 -4.90 31.39 8.30
C THR A 278 -6.01 30.38 7.98
N TRP A 279 -6.79 30.67 6.93
CA TRP A 279 -7.74 29.70 6.36
C TRP A 279 -7.07 28.37 5.99
N THR A 280 -5.77 28.38 5.68
CA THR A 280 -5.01 27.19 5.29
C THR A 280 -4.93 26.17 6.41
N GLU A 281 -4.56 26.60 7.62
CA GLU A 281 -4.42 25.74 8.79
C GLU A 281 -5.77 25.18 9.24
N GLU A 282 -6.80 26.03 9.27
CA GLU A 282 -8.15 25.61 9.67
C GLU A 282 -8.79 24.64 8.67
N ALA A 283 -8.68 24.93 7.37
CA ALA A 283 -9.19 24.05 6.32
C ALA A 283 -8.46 22.71 6.31
N GLN A 284 -7.13 22.72 6.39
CA GLN A 284 -6.33 21.50 6.41
C GLN A 284 -6.65 20.64 7.64
N SER A 285 -6.74 21.26 8.83
CA SER A 285 -7.11 20.54 10.06
C SER A 285 -8.48 19.87 9.94
N LYS A 286 -9.49 20.54 9.37
CA LYS A 286 -10.82 19.96 9.18
C LYS A 286 -10.87 18.88 8.12
N MET A 287 -10.10 19.01 7.05
CA MET A 287 -10.01 17.96 6.05
C MET A 287 -9.29 16.72 6.56
N LEU A 288 -8.31 16.88 7.47
CA LEU A 288 -7.69 15.77 8.19
C LEU A 288 -8.70 15.05 9.10
N GLU A 289 -9.58 15.78 9.79
CA GLU A 289 -10.66 15.19 10.62
C GLU A 289 -11.65 14.33 9.82
N LEU A 290 -11.78 14.55 8.51
CA LEU A 290 -12.65 13.71 7.66
C LEU A 290 -12.08 12.31 7.45
N GLU A 291 -10.80 12.09 7.76
CA GLU A 291 -10.09 10.82 7.55
C GLU A 291 -10.36 10.27 6.14
N LEU A 292 -10.28 11.14 5.12
CA LEU A 292 -10.68 10.84 3.74
C LEU A 292 -10.09 9.52 3.23
N ASP A 293 -8.83 9.25 3.55
CA ASP A 293 -8.11 8.06 3.11
C ASP A 293 -8.37 6.80 3.98
N ALA A 294 -9.36 6.85 4.88
CA ALA A 294 -9.81 5.76 5.74
C ALA A 294 -11.35 5.58 5.78
N LEU A 295 -12.09 6.33 4.96
CA LEU A 295 -13.57 6.23 4.78
C LEU A 295 -14.04 4.85 4.30
#